data_AF-A0A9D4A6I0-F1
#
_entry.id   AF-A0A9D4A6I0-F1
#
_cell.length_a   1.000
_cell.length_b   1.000
_cell.length_c   1.000
_cell.angle_alpha   90.00
_cell.angle_beta   90.00
_cell.angle_gamma   90.00
#
_symmetry.space_group_name_H-M   'P 1'
#
loop_
_entity.id
_entity.type
_entity.pdbx_description
1 polymer ?
#
loop_
_entity_poly.entity_id
_entity_poly.type
_entity_poly.pdbx_seq_one_letter_code
_entity_poly.pdbx_strand_id
1 'polypeptide(L)'
;MTGFGGGSISLLVTCIIAFYFRRRIPFIIPREFFWKFTKSDTNIEAFIRNNGTLSPKRYSYSDIKKITKSFKEKLGKGGYGIVYKGKLLDGHLVAVKLLNTTKGNGQ
;
A
#
# COMPACT_ATOMS: atom_id res chain seq x y z
N MET A 1 48.82 11.88 15.69
CA MET A 1 47.90 13.03 15.69
C MET A 1 47.76 13.53 14.26
N THR A 2 46.80 13.01 13.49
CA THR A 2 46.49 13.53 12.14
C THR A 2 45.12 14.20 12.19
N GLY A 3 45.15 15.52 12.04
CA GLY A 3 44.02 16.41 12.30
C GLY A 3 42.93 16.35 11.24
N PHE A 4 41.68 16.48 11.72
CA PHE A 4 40.45 16.67 10.98
C PHE A 4 40.52 17.91 10.07
N GLY A 5 40.08 17.78 8.81
CA GLY A 5 39.98 18.93 7.89
C GLY A 5 39.22 18.68 6.58
N GLY A 6 38.23 17.78 6.55
CA GLY A 6 37.56 17.40 5.28
C GLY A 6 36.05 17.13 5.34
N GLY A 7 35.38 17.39 6.46
CA GLY A 7 33.95 17.07 6.64
C GLY A 7 32.97 18.02 5.96
N SER A 8 33.37 19.27 5.69
CA SER A 8 32.49 20.31 5.13
C SER A 8 32.39 20.23 3.61
N ILE A 9 33.50 19.95 2.92
CA ILE A 9 33.57 19.87 1.46
C ILE A 9 32.75 18.67 0.95
N SER A 10 32.80 17.54 1.65
CA SER A 10 32.00 16.36 1.31
C SER A 10 30.49 16.61 1.46
N LEU A 11 30.07 17.33 2.49
CA LEU A 11 28.67 17.74 2.68
C LEU A 11 28.20 18.68 1.56
N LEU A 12 29.04 19.66 1.19
CA LEU A 12 28.69 20.61 0.13
C LEU A 12 28.61 19.93 -1.25
N VAL A 13 29.57 19.06 -1.58
CA VAL A 13 29.56 18.31 -2.86
C VAL A 13 28.33 17.39 -2.94
N THR A 14 28.01 16.67 -1.86
CA THR A 14 26.80 15.82 -1.81
C THR A 14 25.52 16.64 -1.89
N CYS A 15 25.43 17.78 -1.20
CA CYS A 15 24.30 18.72 -1.33
C CYS A 15 24.15 19.26 -2.76
N ILE A 16 25.25 19.61 -3.43
CA ILE A 16 25.24 20.11 -4.81
C ILE A 16 24.78 18.99 -5.77
N ILE A 17 25.32 17.78 -5.65
CA ILE A 17 24.90 16.63 -6.46
C ILE A 17 23.41 16.35 -6.24
N ALA A 18 22.95 16.29 -4.99
CA ALA A 18 21.54 16.09 -4.65
C ALA A 18 20.65 17.22 -5.19
N PHE A 19 21.10 18.48 -5.17
CA PHE A 19 20.37 19.62 -5.71
C PHE A 19 20.27 19.58 -7.24
N TYR A 20 21.36 19.25 -7.94
CA TYR A 20 21.36 19.05 -9.39
C TYR A 20 20.46 17.87 -9.78
N PHE A 21 20.52 16.75 -9.05
CA PHE A 21 19.67 15.58 -9.29
C PHE A 21 18.20 15.90 -9.01
N ARG A 22 17.89 16.58 -7.89
CA ARG A 22 16.53 17.00 -7.54
C ARG A 22 15.94 18.01 -8.53
N ARG A 23 16.77 18.89 -9.13
CA ARG A 23 16.34 19.82 -10.18
C ARG A 23 16.25 19.18 -11.57
N ARG A 24 17.06 18.15 -11.89
CA ARG A 24 17.04 17.45 -13.19
C ARG A 24 16.02 16.31 -13.27
N ILE A 25 15.72 15.61 -12.19
CA ILE A 25 14.73 14.51 -12.16
C ILE A 25 13.34 14.93 -12.69
N PRO A 26 12.75 16.09 -12.34
CA PRO A 26 11.42 16.45 -12.84
C PRO A 26 11.39 16.73 -14.35
N PHE A 27 12.54 16.90 -15.00
CA PHE A 27 12.66 17.10 -16.45
C PHE A 27 12.97 15.81 -17.22
N ILE A 28 13.63 14.82 -16.56
CA ILE A 28 14.02 13.55 -17.19
C ILE A 28 12.90 12.51 -17.10
N ILE A 29 12.10 12.50 -16.03
CA ILE A 29 10.91 11.66 -15.93
C ILE A 29 9.71 12.48 -16.43
N PRO A 30 9.30 12.33 -17.71
CA PRO A 30 8.08 12.96 -18.16
C PRO A 30 6.90 12.46 -17.33
N ARG A 31 5.99 13.37 -17.01
CA ARG A 31 4.72 13.11 -16.29
C ARG A 31 3.97 11.89 -16.85
N GLU A 32 4.10 11.67 -18.15
CA GLU A 32 3.56 10.54 -18.92
C GLU A 32 4.00 9.15 -18.43
N PHE A 33 5.29 8.99 -18.06
CA PHE A 33 5.79 7.69 -17.59
C PHE A 33 5.25 7.34 -16.21
N PHE A 34 5.12 8.35 -15.34
CA PHE A 34 4.49 8.21 -14.03
C PHE A 34 2.97 7.95 -14.17
N TRP A 35 2.32 8.58 -15.15
CA TRP A 35 0.87 8.40 -15.43
C TRP A 35 0.51 6.99 -15.91
N LYS A 36 1.45 6.25 -16.52
CA LYS A 36 1.20 4.86 -16.93
C LYS A 36 0.92 3.93 -15.74
N PHE A 37 1.39 4.27 -14.53
CA PHE A 37 1.09 3.51 -13.32
C PHE A 37 -0.33 3.77 -12.78
N THR A 38 -0.94 4.92 -13.09
CA THR A 38 -2.29 5.32 -12.61
C THR A 38 -3.41 5.02 -13.60
N LYS A 39 -3.12 4.51 -14.81
CA LYS A 39 -4.16 4.19 -15.81
C LYS A 39 -5.17 3.12 -15.34
N SER A 40 -4.87 2.42 -14.25
CA SER A 40 -5.82 1.51 -13.58
C SER A 40 -7.05 2.23 -13.04
N ASP A 41 -6.98 3.52 -12.72
CA ASP A 41 -8.06 4.24 -12.04
C ASP A 41 -9.31 4.40 -12.91
N THR A 42 -9.15 4.58 -14.22
CA THR A 42 -10.28 4.76 -15.16
C THR A 42 -11.19 3.52 -15.24
N ASN A 43 -10.60 2.32 -15.26
CA ASN A 43 -11.34 1.06 -15.26
C ASN A 43 -11.99 0.79 -13.89
N ILE A 44 -11.31 1.18 -12.80
CA ILE A 44 -11.85 1.08 -11.44
C ILE A 44 -13.06 2.02 -11.29
N GLU A 45 -12.98 3.25 -11.78
CA GLU A 45 -14.09 4.22 -11.72
C GLU A 45 -15.31 3.74 -12.52
N ALA A 46 -15.10 3.23 -13.74
CA ALA A 46 -16.17 2.65 -14.55
C ALA A 46 -16.82 1.44 -13.86
N PHE A 47 -16.02 0.57 -13.25
CA PHE A 47 -16.50 -0.59 -12.48
C PHE A 47 -17.29 -0.17 -11.23
N ILE A 48 -16.79 0.80 -10.48
CA ILE A 48 -17.43 1.37 -9.29
C ILE A 48 -18.80 1.99 -9.65
N ARG A 49 -18.86 2.72 -10.76
CA ARG A 49 -20.09 3.36 -11.25
C ARG A 49 -21.13 2.33 -11.67
N ASN A 50 -20.70 1.24 -12.31
CA ASN A 50 -21.58 0.20 -12.85
C ASN A 50 -22.12 -0.78 -11.78
N ASN A 51 -21.37 -1.04 -10.71
CA ASN A 51 -21.70 -2.12 -9.76
C ASN A 51 -22.48 -1.69 -8.50
N GLY A 52 -22.81 -0.41 -8.34
CA GLY A 52 -23.72 0.06 -7.27
C GLY A 52 -23.15 0.03 -5.85
N THR A 53 -23.73 0.90 -5.00
CA THR A 53 -23.35 1.30 -3.63
C THR A 53 -21.85 1.30 -3.27
N LEU A 54 -21.30 2.51 -3.14
CA LEU A 54 -19.94 2.78 -2.67
C LEU A 54 -19.69 2.39 -1.21
N SER A 55 -20.73 1.97 -0.48
CA SER A 55 -20.64 1.66 0.94
C SER A 55 -20.00 0.29 1.17
N PRO A 56 -18.93 0.19 1.97
CA PRO A 56 -18.39 -1.10 2.41
C PRO A 56 -19.49 -1.97 3.05
N LYS A 57 -19.63 -3.21 2.57
CA LYS A 57 -20.57 -4.17 3.17
C LYS A 57 -20.06 -4.62 4.53
N ARG A 58 -20.92 -4.54 5.55
CA ARG A 58 -20.63 -5.07 6.89
C ARG A 58 -20.90 -6.56 6.94
N TYR A 59 -19.99 -7.30 7.56
CA TYR A 59 -20.09 -8.75 7.78
C TYR A 59 -19.98 -9.03 9.27
N SER A 60 -20.77 -9.97 9.77
CA SER A 60 -20.60 -10.47 11.13
C SER A 60 -19.37 -11.39 11.21
N TYR A 61 -18.84 -11.62 12.42
CA TYR A 61 -17.75 -12.58 12.62
C TYR A 61 -18.13 -13.99 12.12
N SER A 62 -19.38 -14.40 12.32
CA SER A 62 -19.92 -15.66 11.82
C SER A 62 -19.86 -15.75 10.30
N ASP A 63 -20.16 -14.66 9.59
CA ASP A 63 -20.04 -14.61 8.13
C ASP A 63 -18.59 -14.73 7.69
N ILE A 64 -17.68 -13.99 8.33
CA ILE A 64 -16.24 -14.06 8.05
C ILE A 64 -15.71 -15.48 8.27
N LYS A 65 -16.14 -16.15 9.34
CA LYS A 65 -15.79 -17.53 9.63
C LYS A 65 -16.27 -18.47 8.53
N LYS A 66 -17.49 -18.29 8.01
CA LYS A 66 -18.01 -19.09 6.88
C LYS A 66 -17.23 -18.80 5.59
N ILE A 67 -17.03 -17.53 5.25
CA ILE A 67 -16.31 -17.08 4.05
C ILE A 67 -14.90 -17.68 4.00
N THR A 68 -14.19 -17.73 5.13
CA THR A 68 -12.82 -18.23 5.25
C THR A 68 -12.71 -19.73 5.56
N LYS A 69 -13.83 -20.46 5.58
CA LYS A 69 -13.89 -21.87 6.00
C LYS A 69 -13.22 -22.11 7.35
N SER A 70 -13.55 -21.28 8.33
CA SER A 70 -12.91 -21.21 9.66
C SER A 70 -11.42 -20.89 9.60
N PHE A 71 -11.04 -19.86 8.81
CA PHE A 71 -9.65 -19.39 8.69
C PHE A 71 -8.66 -20.47 8.23
N LYS A 72 -9.09 -21.35 7.32
CA LYS A 72 -8.34 -22.57 6.92
C LYS A 72 -7.08 -22.28 6.10
N GLU A 73 -7.17 -21.37 5.14
CA GLU A 73 -6.09 -21.13 4.16
C GLU A 73 -5.48 -19.74 4.38
N LYS A 74 -4.26 -19.71 4.91
CA LYS A 74 -3.50 -18.47 5.13
C LYS A 74 -2.77 -18.08 3.84
N LEU A 75 -2.98 -16.83 3.42
CA LEU A 75 -2.32 -16.22 2.26
C LEU A 75 -1.07 -15.43 2.67
N GLY A 76 -1.02 -14.88 3.90
CA GLY A 76 0.11 -14.09 4.35
C GLY A 76 0.04 -13.64 5.80
N LYS A 77 1.14 -13.06 6.31
CA LYS A 77 1.22 -12.43 7.64
C LYS A 77 2.15 -11.22 7.55
N GLY A 78 1.77 -10.13 8.22
CA GLY A 78 2.60 -8.94 8.39
C GLY A 78 2.41 -8.31 9.77
N GLY A 79 3.00 -7.14 10.00
CA GLY A 79 2.94 -6.46 11.31
C GLY A 79 1.51 -6.17 11.80
N TYR A 80 0.60 -5.90 10.87
CA TYR A 80 -0.80 -5.57 11.18
C TYR A 80 -1.72 -6.78 11.35
N GLY A 81 -1.29 -8.00 11.00
CA GLY A 81 -2.16 -9.17 11.11
C GLY A 81 -1.93 -10.27 10.08
N ILE A 82 -2.92 -11.14 9.93
CA ILE A 82 -2.89 -12.35 9.09
C ILE A 82 -3.93 -12.20 7.97
N VAL A 83 -3.58 -12.62 6.76
CA VAL A 83 -4.49 -12.63 5.61
C VAL A 83 -4.88 -14.06 5.30
N TYR A 84 -6.18 -14.31 5.18
CA TYR A 84 -6.78 -15.61 4.85
C TYR A 84 -7.52 -15.53 3.52
N LYS A 85 -7.60 -16.65 2.82
CA LYS A 85 -8.45 -16.78 1.64
C LYS A 85 -9.90 -16.97 2.06
N GLY A 86 -10.80 -16.36 1.31
CA GLY A 86 -12.23 -16.53 1.46
C GLY A 86 -12.94 -16.69 0.11
N LYS A 87 -14.18 -17.19 0.17
CA LYS A 87 -15.10 -17.23 -0.96
C LYS A 87 -16.46 -16.68 -0.51
N LEU A 88 -16.93 -15.65 -1.21
CA LEU A 88 -18.25 -15.06 -0.99
C LEU A 88 -19.35 -15.99 -1.54
N LEU A 89 -20.62 -15.71 -1.18
CA LEU A 89 -21.79 -16.52 -1.59
C LEU A 89 -22.01 -16.49 -3.11
N ASP A 90 -21.67 -15.40 -3.76
CA ASP A 90 -21.67 -15.21 -5.22
C ASP A 90 -20.50 -15.94 -5.92
N GLY A 91 -19.63 -16.58 -5.14
CA GLY A 91 -18.50 -17.35 -5.64
C GLY A 91 -17.21 -16.55 -5.84
N HIS A 92 -17.23 -15.23 -5.65
CA HIS A 92 -16.04 -14.40 -5.77
C HIS A 92 -15.01 -14.74 -4.68
N LEU A 93 -13.75 -14.87 -5.10
CA LEU A 93 -12.62 -15.08 -4.18
C LEU A 93 -12.24 -13.75 -3.54
N VAL A 94 -11.97 -13.78 -2.23
CA VAL A 94 -11.62 -12.60 -1.44
C VAL A 94 -10.45 -12.89 -0.50
N ALA A 95 -9.76 -11.85 -0.09
CA ALA A 95 -8.75 -11.89 0.97
C ALA A 95 -9.32 -11.25 2.25
N VAL A 96 -9.30 -11.99 3.35
CA VAL A 96 -9.75 -11.52 4.66
C VAL A 96 -8.54 -11.24 5.53
N LYS A 97 -8.29 -9.96 5.83
CA LYS A 97 -7.22 -9.55 6.75
C LYS A 97 -7.76 -9.45 8.17
N LEU A 98 -7.33 -10.38 9.02
CA LEU A 98 -7.57 -10.34 10.46
C LEU A 98 -6.48 -9.49 11.12
N LEU A 99 -6.88 -8.34 11.68
CA LEU A 99 -5.95 -7.43 12.34
C LEU A 99 -5.54 -7.96 13.71
N ASN A 100 -4.27 -7.72 14.07
CA ASN A 100 -3.81 -7.98 15.43
C ASN A 100 -4.49 -7.00 16.39
N THR A 101 -4.81 -7.46 17.60
CA THR A 101 -5.24 -6.60 18.70
C THR A 101 -4.06 -5.75 19.18
N THR A 102 -3.84 -4.60 18.55
CA THR A 102 -3.00 -3.56 19.13
C THR A 102 -3.87 -2.75 20.09
N LYS A 103 -3.55 -2.77 21.39
CA LYS A 103 -4.09 -1.78 22.33
C LYS A 103 -3.60 -0.40 21.89
N GLY A 104 -4.38 0.28 21.05
CA GLY A 104 -4.17 1.69 20.81
C GLY A 104 -4.61 2.43 22.06
N ASN A 105 -3.67 2.92 22.85
CA ASN A 105 -3.98 4.01 23.78
C ASN A 105 -4.24 5.23 22.89
N GLY A 106 -5.51 5.49 22.57
CA GLY A 106 -5.93 6.63 21.75
C GLY A 106 -5.72 7.95 22.48
N GLN A 107 -4.48 8.43 22.49
CA GLN A 107 -4.12 9.83 22.74
C GLN A 107 -3.87 10.53 21.41
#